data_AF-A0A2V7DVR3-F1
#
_entry.id   AF-A0A2V7DVR3-F1
#
_cell.length_a   1.000
_cell.length_b   1.000
_cell.length_c   1.000
_cell.angle_alpha   90.00
_cell.angle_beta   90.00
_cell.angle_gamma   90.00
#
_symmetry.space_group_name_H-M   'P 1'
#
loop_
_entity.id
_entity.type
_entity.pdbx_description
1 polymer ?
#
loop_
_entity_poly.entity_id
_entity_poly.type
_entity_poly.pdbx_seq_one_letter_code
_entity_poly.pdbx_strand_id
1 'polypeptide(L)'
;MASRRVAVVLLPALLIVGALLTVLPASAGSIRVAGVSLTWWYAIVLAPAVATVLGPPGDVRSLLLCASPALVVPLATQVFTAAPAAPLVAMAAVIAPRFASLVRRPDVPALPRPLTAGLLTAAVVLMVWANFAIVGDVARGVGGERWHALALTAPVAVALAWLPDVRWRPRMFIASVALLAIVLVAVAVATSVTPWRAWSRLASRPLVAFTERSPWVEPGRTLVAPTSVMLPEAQRITATTAAIVRVVADDGGGPAAHERLLAPGDSLALQSGDQVLLPAGAGVRFESGRRVPGAPPSGVAWADATAHGAFGGLLVATGAALTLVGGGAVLLAPSTATTAASSRVAWPALALGIVLVAVCWGVYGADVGPDLALGAPASAAFVRLPSVAASGVWGSTLGVLTVVAIVGLLATAATALADRAAVAWYPDRRATRNARALRVGVVLAAAALALVPATPWNVLMLGFGLAAAGLGPTLVDVPAHARLVASVTGTSAIAVTAIAGSWLAPVLAEYPALVAAPLAATAGWIVAGRS
;
A
#
# COMPACT_ATOMS: atom_id res chain seq x y z
N MET A 1 34.00 8.11 -2.45
CA MET A 1 33.15 8.56 -3.58
C MET A 1 32.81 7.42 -4.55
N ALA A 2 33.72 6.48 -4.85
CA ALA A 2 33.46 5.33 -5.72
C ALA A 2 32.28 4.44 -5.24
N SER A 3 32.23 4.06 -3.96
CA SER A 3 31.13 3.22 -3.42
C SER A 3 29.74 3.84 -3.56
N ARG A 4 29.63 5.18 -3.47
CA ARG A 4 28.36 5.89 -3.66
C ARG A 4 27.91 5.88 -5.12
N ARG A 5 28.83 6.06 -6.08
CA ARG A 5 28.52 5.99 -7.52
C ARG A 5 28.07 4.58 -7.90
N VAL A 6 28.74 3.56 -7.37
CA VAL A 6 28.34 2.16 -7.53
C VAL A 6 26.95 1.93 -6.96
N ALA A 7 26.65 2.41 -5.75
CA ALA A 7 25.35 2.24 -5.12
C ALA A 7 24.19 2.92 -5.89
N VAL A 8 24.43 4.11 -6.47
CA VAL A 8 23.44 4.82 -7.29
C VAL A 8 23.08 4.06 -8.57
N VAL A 9 24.00 3.28 -9.13
CA VAL A 9 23.76 2.44 -10.32
C VAL A 9 23.18 1.07 -9.93
N LEU A 10 23.71 0.46 -8.86
CA LEU A 10 23.34 -0.91 -8.49
C LEU A 10 21.95 -1.02 -7.87
N LEU A 11 21.48 -0.03 -7.10
CA LEU A 11 20.13 -0.06 -6.52
C LEU A 11 19.01 -0.05 -7.57
N PRO A 12 19.04 0.82 -8.61
CA PRO A 12 18.14 0.70 -9.75
C PRO A 12 18.31 -0.63 -10.50
N ALA A 13 19.54 -1.12 -10.66
CA ALA A 13 19.77 -2.42 -11.29
C ALA A 13 19.08 -3.56 -10.53
N LEU A 14 19.04 -3.51 -9.19
CA LEU A 14 18.29 -4.49 -8.39
C LEU A 14 16.78 -4.44 -8.68
N LEU A 15 16.21 -3.25 -8.85
CA LEU A 15 14.80 -3.08 -9.23
C LEU A 15 14.53 -3.63 -10.64
N ILE A 16 15.42 -3.34 -11.58
CA ILE A 16 15.34 -3.84 -12.97
C ILE A 16 15.42 -5.36 -13.00
N VAL A 17 16.38 -5.96 -12.29
CA VAL A 17 16.50 -7.42 -12.20
C VAL A 17 15.24 -8.02 -11.57
N GLY A 18 14.71 -7.42 -10.49
CA GLY A 18 13.44 -7.85 -9.91
C GLY A 18 12.28 -7.79 -10.90
N ALA A 19 12.19 -6.71 -11.69
CA ALA A 19 11.16 -6.56 -12.72
C ALA A 19 11.33 -7.59 -13.84
N LEU A 20 12.55 -7.85 -14.28
CA LEU A 20 12.84 -8.90 -15.26
C LEU A 20 12.48 -10.30 -14.73
N LEU A 21 12.75 -10.57 -13.45
CA LEU A 21 12.33 -11.82 -12.80
C LEU A 21 10.80 -12.00 -12.76
N THR A 22 10.02 -10.92 -12.86
CA THR A 22 8.55 -11.02 -12.98
C THR A 22 8.04 -11.31 -14.40
N VAL A 23 8.91 -11.20 -15.41
CA VAL A 23 8.56 -11.34 -16.84
C VAL A 23 9.10 -12.62 -17.46
N LEU A 24 10.13 -13.21 -16.86
CA LEU A 24 10.78 -14.42 -17.33
C LEU A 24 9.75 -15.55 -17.57
N PRO A 25 9.49 -15.92 -18.85
CA PRO A 25 8.49 -16.92 -19.17
C PRO A 25 9.05 -18.33 -18.94
N ALA A 26 8.16 -19.24 -18.57
CA ALA A 26 8.38 -20.67 -18.38
C ALA A 26 9.37 -21.03 -17.25
N SER A 27 8.86 -21.65 -16.20
CA SER A 27 9.57 -22.30 -15.08
C SER A 27 10.23 -21.43 -13.99
N ALA A 28 10.51 -20.13 -14.16
CA ALA A 28 11.08 -19.33 -13.06
C ALA A 28 10.13 -19.20 -11.82
N GLY A 29 8.82 -19.09 -12.04
CA GLY A 29 7.79 -19.16 -10.98
C GLY A 29 7.60 -20.57 -10.38
N SER A 30 8.05 -21.60 -11.11
CA SER A 30 8.11 -23.00 -10.64
C SER A 30 9.34 -23.29 -9.79
N ILE A 31 10.40 -22.48 -9.89
CA ILE A 31 11.58 -22.58 -9.01
C ILE A 31 11.17 -22.03 -7.64
N ARG A 32 10.70 -22.97 -6.82
CA ARG A 32 10.32 -22.72 -5.44
C ARG A 32 11.41 -23.25 -4.54
N VAL A 33 12.07 -22.35 -3.83
CA VAL A 33 12.97 -22.76 -2.75
C VAL A 33 12.10 -22.86 -1.50
N ALA A 34 11.90 -24.09 -1.04
CA ALA A 34 11.06 -24.48 0.09
C ALA A 34 9.58 -24.01 0.01
N GLY A 35 9.03 -23.85 -1.20
CA GLY A 35 7.62 -23.51 -1.43
C GLY A 35 7.33 -22.03 -1.72
N VAL A 36 8.34 -21.15 -1.64
CA VAL A 36 8.25 -19.73 -2.01
C VAL A 36 8.99 -19.48 -3.32
N SER A 37 8.42 -18.60 -4.15
CA SER A 37 9.00 -18.24 -5.43
C SER A 37 10.37 -17.58 -5.27
N LEU A 38 11.23 -17.76 -6.26
CA LEU A 38 12.53 -17.09 -6.32
C LEU A 38 12.41 -15.56 -6.27
N THR A 39 11.33 -14.98 -6.82
CA THR A 39 11.05 -13.53 -6.79
C THR A 39 10.92 -12.98 -5.37
N TRP A 40 10.27 -13.73 -4.47
CA TRP A 40 10.14 -13.36 -3.06
C TRP A 40 11.46 -13.47 -2.30
N TRP A 41 12.24 -14.52 -2.54
CA TRP A 41 13.59 -14.66 -1.98
C TRP A 41 14.51 -13.52 -2.42
N TYR A 42 14.43 -13.15 -3.70
CA TYR A 42 15.15 -12.00 -4.24
C TYR A 42 14.73 -10.69 -3.55
N ALA A 43 13.43 -10.44 -3.46
CA ALA A 43 12.87 -9.20 -2.92
C ALA A 43 13.12 -9.00 -1.42
N ILE A 44 13.08 -10.07 -0.62
CA ILE A 44 13.18 -10.01 0.84
C ILE A 44 14.61 -10.26 1.35
N VAL A 45 15.40 -11.07 0.65
CA VAL A 45 16.74 -11.45 1.13
C VAL A 45 17.83 -10.81 0.29
N LEU A 46 17.91 -11.15 -1.00
CA LEU A 46 19.07 -10.78 -1.81
C LEU A 46 19.18 -9.26 -2.01
N ALA A 47 18.12 -8.62 -2.52
CA ALA A 47 18.14 -7.18 -2.81
C ALA A 47 18.32 -6.33 -1.53
N PRO A 48 17.64 -6.62 -0.40
CA PRO A 48 17.91 -5.94 0.87
C PRO A 48 19.33 -6.14 1.39
N ALA A 49 19.86 -7.37 1.34
CA ALA A 49 21.24 -7.65 1.78
C ALA A 49 22.24 -6.83 0.97
N VAL A 50 22.13 -6.83 -0.35
CA VAL A 50 22.97 -6.04 -1.25
C VAL A 50 22.81 -4.53 -0.97
N ALA A 51 21.58 -4.06 -0.79
CA ALA A 51 21.30 -2.66 -0.44
C ALA A 51 21.90 -2.24 0.92
N THR A 52 21.96 -3.16 1.91
CA THR A 52 22.55 -2.87 3.21
C THR A 52 24.07 -2.67 3.14
N VAL A 53 24.74 -3.40 2.25
CA VAL A 53 26.20 -3.32 2.05
C VAL A 53 26.60 -2.04 1.31
N LEU A 54 25.76 -1.56 0.39
CA LEU A 54 26.12 -0.48 -0.54
C LEU A 54 25.85 0.94 -0.03
N GLY A 55 25.03 1.11 1.00
CA GLY A 55 24.48 2.42 1.40
C GLY A 55 25.07 3.03 2.68
N PRO A 56 25.09 4.37 2.79
CA PRO A 56 25.35 5.06 4.07
C PRO A 56 24.29 4.69 5.12
N PRO A 57 24.55 4.90 6.43
CA PRO A 57 23.57 4.61 7.47
C PRO A 57 22.22 5.27 7.19
N GLY A 58 21.14 4.52 7.41
CA GLY A 58 19.78 5.05 7.27
C GLY A 58 19.46 6.10 8.33
N ASP A 59 18.61 7.06 7.98
CA ASP A 59 18.08 8.07 8.91
C ASP A 59 16.74 7.56 9.49
N VAL A 60 16.59 7.67 10.82
CA VAL A 60 15.33 7.37 11.54
C VAL A 60 14.18 8.15 10.95
N ARG A 61 14.43 9.40 10.55
CA ARG A 61 13.41 10.27 9.98
C ARG A 61 12.89 9.73 8.64
N SER A 62 13.76 9.20 7.79
CA SER A 62 13.36 8.56 6.53
C SER A 62 12.53 7.31 6.81
N LEU A 63 12.86 6.53 7.83
CA LEU A 63 12.09 5.36 8.22
C LEU A 63 10.68 5.75 8.73
N LEU A 64 10.58 6.77 9.59
CA LEU A 64 9.30 7.29 10.11
C LEU A 64 8.36 7.79 9.00
N LEU A 65 8.93 8.32 7.91
CA LEU A 65 8.18 8.80 6.76
C LEU A 65 7.73 7.66 5.82
N CYS A 66 8.46 6.54 5.81
CA CYS A 66 8.23 5.42 4.90
C CYS A 66 7.37 4.30 5.52
N ALA A 67 7.59 4.00 6.80
CA ALA A 67 6.88 2.96 7.55
C ALA A 67 5.54 3.49 8.10
N SER A 68 4.65 3.84 7.18
CA SER A 68 3.31 4.36 7.47
C SER A 68 2.24 3.27 7.30
N PRO A 69 1.06 3.38 7.95
CA PRO A 69 -0.05 2.46 7.73
C PRO A 69 -0.43 2.29 6.26
N ALA A 70 -0.37 3.37 5.49
CA ALA A 70 -0.67 3.39 4.06
C ALA A 70 0.29 2.52 3.23
N LEU A 71 1.49 2.20 3.73
CA LEU A 71 2.41 1.28 3.06
C LEU A 71 2.25 -0.15 3.60
N VAL A 72 2.16 -0.31 4.92
CA VAL A 72 2.12 -1.63 5.59
C VAL A 72 0.83 -2.40 5.25
N VAL A 73 -0.33 -1.75 5.38
CA VAL A 73 -1.62 -2.43 5.21
C VAL A 73 -1.86 -2.80 3.74
N PRO A 74 -1.70 -1.89 2.75
CA PRO A 74 -1.84 -2.26 1.35
C PRO A 74 -0.82 -3.28 0.87
N LEU A 75 0.42 -3.27 1.37
CA LEU A 75 1.38 -4.32 1.05
C LEU A 75 0.89 -5.69 1.54
N ALA A 76 0.40 -5.77 2.78
CA ALA A 76 -0.20 -7.00 3.30
C ALA A 76 -1.44 -7.41 2.47
N THR A 77 -2.28 -6.46 2.09
CA THR A 77 -3.43 -6.69 1.20
C THR A 77 -3.01 -7.23 -0.16
N GLN A 78 -1.96 -6.69 -0.77
CA GLN A 78 -1.46 -7.16 -2.06
C GLN A 78 -0.93 -8.59 -1.99
N VAL A 79 -0.26 -8.96 -0.90
CA VAL A 79 0.16 -10.35 -0.66
C VAL A 79 -1.06 -11.25 -0.44
N PHE A 80 -2.04 -10.76 0.32
CA PHE A 80 -3.30 -11.46 0.57
C PHE A 80 -4.05 -11.77 -0.74
N THR A 81 -4.16 -10.81 -1.66
CA THR A 81 -4.85 -10.96 -2.94
C THR A 81 -3.97 -11.53 -4.07
N ALA A 82 -2.72 -11.93 -3.79
CA ALA A 82 -1.73 -12.33 -4.81
C ALA A 82 -1.53 -11.33 -5.96
N ALA A 83 -1.40 -10.05 -5.63
CA ALA A 83 -1.12 -9.03 -6.64
C ALA A 83 0.25 -9.30 -7.30
N PRO A 84 0.36 -9.22 -8.64
CA PRO A 84 1.60 -9.50 -9.37
C PRO A 84 2.78 -8.61 -8.93
N ALA A 85 2.49 -7.37 -8.53
CA ALA A 85 3.53 -6.42 -8.10
C ALA A 85 3.94 -6.55 -6.62
N ALA A 86 3.31 -7.40 -5.81
CA ALA A 86 3.57 -7.47 -4.37
C ALA A 86 5.07 -7.67 -4.00
N PRO A 87 5.83 -8.58 -4.65
CA PRO A 87 7.26 -8.75 -4.35
C PRO A 87 8.07 -7.48 -4.66
N LEU A 88 7.73 -6.80 -5.75
CA LEU A 88 8.42 -5.58 -6.18
C LEU A 88 8.08 -4.38 -5.32
N VAL A 89 6.82 -4.25 -4.89
CA VAL A 89 6.39 -3.25 -3.92
C VAL A 89 7.13 -3.46 -2.59
N ALA A 90 7.24 -4.71 -2.12
CA ALA A 90 8.02 -5.04 -0.93
C ALA A 90 9.49 -4.62 -1.08
N MET A 91 10.13 -4.98 -2.20
CA MET A 91 11.50 -4.59 -2.48
C MET A 91 11.68 -3.08 -2.57
N ALA A 92 10.79 -2.38 -3.30
CA ALA A 92 10.83 -0.94 -3.47
C ALA A 92 10.65 -0.21 -2.12
N ALA A 93 9.79 -0.71 -1.23
CA ALA A 93 9.62 -0.19 0.12
C ALA A 93 10.90 -0.28 0.97
N VAL A 94 11.70 -1.35 0.80
CA VAL A 94 13.00 -1.49 1.48
C VAL A 94 14.07 -0.61 0.85
N ILE A 95 14.09 -0.52 -0.49
CA ILE A 95 15.14 0.21 -1.24
C ILE A 95 14.93 1.73 -1.20
N ALA A 96 13.69 2.23 -1.22
CA ALA A 96 13.39 3.65 -1.34
C ALA A 96 14.06 4.54 -0.26
N PRO A 97 14.01 4.21 1.05
CA PRO A 97 14.72 4.98 2.08
C PRO A 97 16.24 5.01 1.87
N ARG A 98 16.81 3.92 1.36
CA ARG A 98 18.25 3.82 1.06
C ARG A 98 18.62 4.65 -0.15
N PHE A 99 17.85 4.53 -1.22
CA PHE A 99 18.06 5.30 -2.43
C PHE A 99 17.98 6.81 -2.13
N ALA A 100 17.01 7.24 -1.31
CA ALA A 100 16.88 8.62 -0.88
C ALA A 100 18.11 9.16 -0.13
N SER A 101 18.78 8.32 0.66
CA SER A 101 20.04 8.70 1.35
C SER A 101 21.22 8.92 0.41
N LEU A 102 21.16 8.34 -0.80
CA LEU A 102 22.23 8.39 -1.80
C LEU A 102 22.07 9.55 -2.76
N VAL A 103 20.85 10.03 -3.00
CA VAL A 103 20.58 11.16 -3.89
C VAL A 103 21.13 12.45 -3.29
N ARG A 104 22.02 13.12 -4.04
CA ARG A 104 22.58 14.43 -3.66
C ARG A 104 21.69 15.51 -4.26
N ARG A 105 21.29 16.50 -3.47
CA ARG A 105 20.66 17.70 -4.02
C ARG A 105 21.76 18.57 -4.66
N PRO A 106 21.56 19.07 -5.89
CA PRO A 106 22.48 20.03 -6.49
C PRO A 106 22.54 21.31 -5.66
N ASP A 107 23.70 21.96 -5.63
CA ASP A 107 23.90 23.25 -4.92
C ASP A 107 23.29 24.45 -5.66
N VAL A 108 22.88 24.25 -6.92
CA VAL A 108 22.18 25.26 -7.73
C VAL A 108 20.77 25.47 -7.16
N PRO A 109 20.26 26.72 -7.06
CA PRO A 109 18.89 26.96 -6.62
C PRO A 109 17.93 26.10 -7.43
N ALA A 110 17.26 25.20 -6.72
CA ALA A 110 16.09 24.49 -7.21
C ALA A 110 15.00 25.52 -7.56
N LEU A 111 13.95 25.06 -8.24
CA LEU A 111 12.70 25.78 -8.55
C LEU A 111 12.35 26.91 -7.55
N PRO A 112 11.57 27.92 -7.99
CA PRO A 112 11.07 28.95 -7.08
C PRO A 112 10.56 28.34 -5.78
N ARG A 113 11.13 28.78 -4.65
CA ARG A 113 10.84 28.26 -3.32
C ARG A 113 9.35 28.00 -3.03
N PRO A 114 8.41 28.93 -3.33
CA PRO A 114 6.98 28.69 -3.06
C PRO A 114 6.42 27.52 -3.86
N LEU A 115 6.91 27.30 -5.09
CA LEU A 115 6.50 26.17 -5.93
C LEU A 115 7.00 24.84 -5.34
N THR A 116 8.27 24.76 -4.94
CA THR A 116 8.80 23.55 -4.29
C THR A 116 8.08 23.25 -2.98
N ALA A 117 7.86 24.27 -2.15
CA ALA A 117 7.17 24.12 -0.87
C ALA A 117 5.69 23.73 -1.06
N GLY A 118 5.01 24.32 -2.05
CA GLY A 118 3.64 23.99 -2.43
C GLY A 118 3.50 22.55 -2.91
N LEU A 119 4.34 22.12 -3.87
CA LEU A 119 4.33 20.74 -4.38
C LEU A 119 4.65 19.70 -3.29
N LEU A 120 5.64 20.00 -2.45
CA LEU A 120 5.97 19.12 -1.32
C LEU A 120 4.81 19.03 -0.33
N THR A 121 4.14 20.15 -0.04
CA THR A 121 2.98 20.18 0.86
C THR A 121 1.82 19.40 0.28
N ALA A 122 1.54 19.54 -1.02
CA ALA A 122 0.50 18.76 -1.70
C ALA A 122 0.80 17.26 -1.65
N ALA A 123 2.03 16.83 -1.96
CA ALA A 123 2.43 15.43 -1.86
C ALA A 123 2.31 14.90 -0.43
N VAL A 124 2.74 15.69 0.57
CA VAL A 124 2.57 15.38 1.99
C VAL A 124 1.11 15.22 2.38
N VAL A 125 0.22 16.13 1.95
CA VAL A 125 -1.22 16.06 2.25
C VAL A 125 -1.82 14.77 1.66
N LEU A 126 -1.47 14.40 0.42
CA LEU A 126 -1.90 13.14 -0.19
C LEU A 126 -1.42 11.93 0.63
N MET A 127 -0.17 11.91 1.06
CA MET A 127 0.34 10.80 1.89
C MET A 127 -0.37 10.71 3.25
N VAL A 128 -0.62 11.84 3.91
CA VAL A 128 -1.35 11.85 5.19
C VAL A 128 -2.81 11.44 4.98
N TRP A 129 -3.43 11.86 3.87
CA TRP A 129 -4.78 11.43 3.48
C TRP A 129 -4.84 9.90 3.31
N ALA A 130 -3.88 9.29 2.60
CA ALA A 130 -3.81 7.84 2.45
C ALA A 130 -3.78 7.10 3.80
N ASN A 131 -3.05 7.64 4.79
CA ASN A 131 -2.97 7.04 6.12
C ASN A 131 -4.29 7.14 6.90
N PHE A 132 -4.99 8.27 6.82
CA PHE A 132 -6.32 8.41 7.39
C PHE A 132 -7.36 7.53 6.70
N ALA A 133 -7.24 7.34 5.37
CA ALA A 133 -8.11 6.45 4.61
C ALA A 133 -8.00 4.99 5.08
N ILE A 134 -6.80 4.51 5.44
CA ILE A 134 -6.61 3.18 6.06
C ILE A 134 -7.41 3.05 7.35
N VAL A 135 -7.34 4.05 8.24
CA VAL A 135 -8.07 4.02 9.51
C VAL A 135 -9.58 4.04 9.28
N GLY A 136 -10.05 4.83 8.31
CA GLY A 136 -11.45 4.83 7.89
C GLY A 136 -11.91 3.48 7.34
N ASP A 137 -11.07 2.78 6.58
CA ASP A 137 -11.38 1.45 6.07
C ASP A 137 -11.39 0.39 7.18
N VAL A 138 -10.48 0.48 8.14
CA VAL A 138 -10.45 -0.36 9.33
C VAL A 138 -11.74 -0.20 10.14
N ALA A 139 -12.21 1.03 10.35
CA ALA A 139 -13.48 1.29 11.05
C ALA A 139 -14.68 0.64 10.34
N ARG A 140 -14.74 0.74 9.00
CA ARG A 140 -15.73 0.01 8.19
C ARG A 140 -15.61 -1.49 8.36
N GLY A 141 -14.39 -2.01 8.48
CA GLY A 141 -14.12 -3.40 8.81
C GLY A 141 -14.77 -3.90 10.11
N VAL A 142 -14.95 -3.02 11.09
CA VAL A 142 -15.54 -3.34 12.40
C VAL A 142 -17.04 -2.95 12.46
N GLY A 143 -17.62 -2.49 11.34
CA GLY A 143 -19.03 -2.11 11.25
C GLY A 143 -19.31 -0.64 11.56
N GLY A 144 -18.28 0.19 11.74
CA GLY A 144 -18.42 1.64 11.91
C GLY A 144 -18.33 2.41 10.58
N GLU A 145 -18.75 3.67 10.57
CA GLU A 145 -18.54 4.55 9.42
C GLU A 145 -17.16 5.24 9.45
N ARG A 146 -16.68 5.72 8.28
CA ARG A 146 -15.37 6.36 8.16
C ARG A 146 -15.20 7.57 9.08
N TRP A 147 -16.25 8.36 9.29
CA TRP A 147 -16.17 9.57 10.10
C TRP A 147 -15.92 9.27 11.58
N HIS A 148 -16.38 8.14 12.12
CA HIS A 148 -16.09 7.75 13.51
C HIS A 148 -14.58 7.60 13.73
N ALA A 149 -13.90 6.94 12.79
CA ALA A 149 -12.47 6.75 12.82
C ALA A 149 -11.70 8.08 12.77
N LEU A 150 -12.16 9.01 11.92
CA LEU A 150 -11.56 10.33 11.77
C LEU A 150 -11.83 11.21 13.00
N ALA A 151 -13.03 11.16 13.58
CA ALA A 151 -13.39 11.88 14.79
C ALA A 151 -12.51 11.48 15.98
N LEU A 152 -12.05 10.23 16.04
CA LEU A 152 -11.14 9.75 17.07
C LEU A 152 -9.67 10.08 16.78
N THR A 153 -9.22 9.87 15.54
CA THR A 153 -7.78 9.95 15.21
C THR A 153 -7.30 11.35 14.83
N ALA A 154 -8.13 12.16 14.17
CA ALA A 154 -7.73 13.49 13.72
C ALA A 154 -7.43 14.44 14.91
N PRO A 155 -8.23 14.51 15.98
CA PRO A 155 -7.91 15.38 17.13
C PRO A 155 -6.59 15.00 17.80
N VAL A 156 -6.31 13.71 17.94
CA VAL A 156 -5.04 13.22 18.49
C VAL A 156 -3.87 13.62 17.59
N ALA A 157 -3.99 13.42 16.27
CA ALA A 157 -2.96 13.83 15.32
C ALA A 157 -2.73 15.36 15.32
N VAL A 158 -3.80 16.15 15.43
CA VAL A 158 -3.74 17.62 15.53
C VAL A 158 -3.05 18.07 16.82
N ALA A 159 -3.41 17.49 17.96
CA ALA A 159 -2.77 17.77 19.24
C ALA A 159 -1.27 17.46 19.18
N LEU A 160 -0.91 16.29 18.63
CA LEU A 160 0.48 15.88 18.46
C LEU A 160 1.26 16.74 17.44
N ALA A 161 0.59 17.26 16.40
CA ALA A 161 1.18 18.20 15.43
C ALA A 161 1.42 19.59 16.03
N TRP A 162 0.67 19.95 17.09
CA TRP A 162 0.85 21.21 17.80
C TRP A 162 2.01 21.16 18.81
N LEU A 163 2.34 19.97 19.32
CA LEU A 163 3.40 19.79 20.32
C LEU A 163 4.78 20.29 19.80
N PRO A 164 5.57 20.92 20.69
CA PRO A 164 6.94 21.34 20.38
C PRO A 164 7.93 20.17 20.43
N ASP A 165 7.71 19.21 21.32
CA ASP A 165 8.62 18.08 21.52
C ASP A 165 8.27 16.91 20.59
N VAL A 166 9.29 16.34 19.97
CA VAL A 166 9.21 15.21 19.02
C VAL A 166 9.90 13.94 19.56
N ARG A 167 10.41 13.97 20.81
CA ARG A 167 11.08 12.83 21.46
C ARG A 167 10.18 11.59 21.63
N TRP A 168 8.86 11.79 21.65
CA TRP A 168 7.89 10.69 21.73
C TRP A 168 7.81 9.87 20.45
N ARG A 169 8.08 10.47 19.28
CA ARG A 169 7.88 9.85 17.96
C ARG A 169 8.63 8.53 17.77
N PRO A 170 9.97 8.45 17.98
CA PRO A 170 10.69 7.19 17.79
C PRO A 170 10.22 6.10 18.75
N ARG A 171 9.88 6.45 20.00
CA ARG A 171 9.38 5.49 20.99
C ARG A 171 8.01 4.94 20.58
N MET A 172 7.09 5.81 20.20
CA MET A 172 5.76 5.42 19.75
C MET A 172 5.83 4.59 18.46
N PHE A 173 6.71 4.96 17.53
CA PHE A 173 6.95 4.20 16.31
C PHE A 173 7.47 2.79 16.60
N ILE A 174 8.54 2.65 17.40
CA ILE A 174 9.08 1.35 17.78
C ILE A 174 8.03 0.52 18.52
N ALA A 175 7.29 1.13 19.47
CA ALA A 175 6.22 0.46 20.18
C ALA A 175 5.11 -0.05 19.25
N SER A 176 4.74 0.74 18.23
CA SER A 176 3.68 0.38 17.28
C SER A 176 4.12 -0.75 16.34
N VAL A 177 5.36 -0.69 15.84
CA VAL A 177 5.95 -1.78 15.04
C VAL A 177 6.10 -3.06 15.86
N ALA A 178 6.60 -2.96 17.09
CA ALA A 178 6.72 -4.09 18.00
C ALA A 178 5.35 -4.70 18.31
N LEU A 179 4.32 -3.87 18.51
CA LEU A 179 2.97 -4.34 18.77
C LEU A 179 2.40 -5.12 17.57
N LEU A 180 2.58 -4.65 16.34
CA LEU A 180 2.19 -5.41 15.14
C LEU A 180 2.92 -6.74 15.02
N ALA A 181 4.20 -6.77 15.37
CA ALA A 181 4.99 -8.00 15.38
C ALA A 181 4.53 -8.97 16.48
N ILE A 182 4.20 -8.48 17.68
CA ILE A 182 3.67 -9.28 18.79
C ILE A 182 2.33 -9.89 18.41
N VAL A 183 1.41 -9.12 17.80
CA VAL A 183 0.12 -9.65 17.35
C VAL A 183 0.33 -10.74 16.29
N LEU A 184 1.25 -10.52 15.35
CA LEU A 184 1.60 -11.53 14.34
C LEU A 184 2.15 -12.82 14.97
N VAL A 185 3.02 -12.70 15.98
CA VAL A 185 3.52 -13.85 16.74
C VAL A 185 2.39 -14.56 17.47
N ALA A 186 1.45 -13.83 18.08
CA ALA A 186 0.28 -14.40 18.72
C ALA A 186 -0.60 -15.18 17.73
N VAL A 187 -0.78 -14.66 16.51
CA VAL A 187 -1.47 -15.37 15.40
C VAL A 187 -0.71 -16.65 15.01
N ALA A 188 0.62 -16.58 14.90
CA ALA A 188 1.44 -17.75 14.60
C ALA A 188 1.33 -18.84 15.68
N VAL A 189 1.31 -18.44 16.96
CA VAL A 189 1.11 -19.34 18.11
C VAL A 189 -0.30 -19.94 18.10
N ALA A 190 -1.33 -19.11 17.90
CA ALA A 190 -2.71 -19.58 17.87
C ALA A 190 -2.98 -20.57 16.73
N THR A 191 -2.35 -20.37 15.57
CA THR A 191 -2.44 -21.28 14.42
C THR A 191 -1.46 -22.45 14.49
N SER A 192 -0.53 -22.46 15.46
CA SER A 192 0.58 -23.42 15.59
C SER A 192 1.43 -23.57 14.33
N VAL A 193 1.47 -22.53 13.48
CA VAL A 193 2.09 -22.61 12.16
C VAL A 193 3.00 -21.40 11.94
N THR A 194 4.25 -21.68 11.58
CA THR A 194 5.23 -20.65 11.18
C THR A 194 4.87 -20.02 9.83
N PRO A 195 5.27 -18.77 9.56
CA PRO A 195 4.92 -18.08 8.31
C PRO A 195 5.31 -18.87 7.04
N TRP A 196 6.45 -19.56 7.10
CA TRP A 196 6.94 -20.38 6.00
C TRP A 196 6.04 -21.58 5.68
N ARG A 197 5.59 -22.27 6.72
CA ARG A 197 4.64 -23.39 6.61
C ARG A 197 3.25 -22.91 6.18
N ALA A 198 2.82 -21.73 6.62
CA ALA A 198 1.57 -21.12 6.15
C ALA A 198 1.66 -20.86 4.64
N TRP A 199 2.77 -20.29 4.17
CA TRP A 199 3.02 -20.10 2.75
C TRP A 199 2.99 -21.42 1.98
N SER A 200 3.77 -22.43 2.40
CA SER A 200 3.86 -23.70 1.68
C SER A 200 2.51 -24.42 1.62
N ARG A 201 1.74 -24.39 2.72
CA ARG A 201 0.39 -24.96 2.76
C ARG A 201 -0.54 -24.25 1.79
N LEU A 202 -0.60 -22.92 1.86
CA LEU A 202 -1.42 -22.11 0.96
C LEU A 202 -1.03 -22.34 -0.50
N ALA A 203 0.27 -22.32 -0.81
CA ALA A 203 0.81 -22.51 -2.15
C ALA A 203 0.56 -23.90 -2.75
N SER A 204 0.29 -24.89 -1.90
CA SER A 204 -0.05 -26.27 -2.28
C SER A 204 -1.54 -26.53 -2.43
N ARG A 205 -2.41 -25.57 -2.08
CA ARG A 205 -3.85 -25.76 -2.16
C ARG A 205 -4.29 -25.89 -3.63
N PRO A 206 -5.01 -26.96 -4.00
CA PRO A 206 -5.55 -27.10 -5.34
C PRO A 206 -6.63 -26.04 -5.64
N LEU A 207 -7.34 -25.61 -4.59
CA LEU A 207 -8.46 -24.68 -4.66
C LEU A 207 -8.50 -23.77 -3.43
N VAL A 208 -8.79 -22.48 -3.62
CA VAL A 208 -9.09 -21.54 -2.54
C VAL A 208 -10.61 -21.44 -2.40
N ALA A 209 -11.17 -22.32 -1.57
CA ALA A 209 -12.62 -22.49 -1.40
C ALA A 209 -13.10 -22.07 -0.01
N PHE A 210 -14.40 -21.78 0.09
CA PHE A 210 -15.06 -21.60 1.38
C PHE A 210 -14.97 -22.89 2.19
N THR A 211 -14.42 -22.77 3.39
CA THR A 211 -14.41 -23.86 4.36
C THR A 211 -15.79 -23.98 5.01
N GLU A 212 -16.12 -25.17 5.52
CA GLU A 212 -17.37 -25.40 6.26
C GLU A 212 -17.50 -24.46 7.48
N ARG A 213 -16.38 -24.16 8.13
CA ARG A 213 -16.30 -23.25 9.29
C ARG A 213 -16.35 -21.76 8.91
N SER A 214 -16.49 -21.43 7.63
CA SER A 214 -16.56 -20.04 7.20
C SER A 214 -17.84 -19.39 7.73
N PRO A 215 -17.77 -18.15 8.26
CA PRO A 215 -18.96 -17.41 8.65
C PRO A 215 -19.88 -17.10 7.46
N TRP A 216 -19.39 -17.20 6.22
CA TRP A 216 -20.18 -17.05 5.02
C TRP A 216 -20.97 -18.31 4.64
N VAL A 217 -20.64 -19.47 5.23
CA VAL A 217 -21.23 -20.77 4.90
C VAL A 217 -22.23 -21.22 5.94
N GLU A 218 -21.94 -21.14 7.24
CA GLU A 218 -22.86 -21.64 8.28
C GLU A 218 -23.88 -20.58 8.72
N PRO A 219 -23.48 -19.48 9.38
CA PRO A 219 -24.43 -18.44 9.79
C PRO A 219 -24.84 -17.51 8.64
N GLY A 220 -24.02 -17.42 7.58
CA GLY A 220 -24.12 -16.36 6.58
C GLY A 220 -23.69 -15.00 7.17
N ARG A 221 -23.43 -14.01 6.30
CA ARG A 221 -23.00 -12.67 6.74
C ARG A 221 -23.65 -11.56 5.94
N THR A 222 -23.84 -10.43 6.63
CA THR A 222 -24.26 -9.17 6.04
C THR A 222 -23.06 -8.42 5.48
N LEU A 223 -23.18 -8.00 4.23
CA LEU A 223 -22.18 -7.17 3.56
C LEU A 223 -22.18 -5.77 4.17
N VAL A 224 -21.00 -5.24 4.52
CA VAL A 224 -20.88 -3.88 5.07
C VAL A 224 -20.80 -2.84 3.96
N ALA A 225 -20.35 -3.24 2.77
CA ALA A 225 -20.21 -2.40 1.60
C ALA A 225 -20.87 -3.07 0.38
N PRO A 226 -21.36 -2.29 -0.60
CA PRO A 226 -21.81 -2.87 -1.85
C PRO A 226 -20.65 -3.64 -2.48
N THR A 227 -20.90 -4.89 -2.83
CA THR A 227 -19.86 -5.82 -3.30
C THR A 227 -20.28 -6.37 -4.65
N SER A 228 -19.41 -6.18 -5.65
CA SER A 228 -19.54 -6.86 -6.94
C SER A 228 -18.70 -8.13 -6.90
N VAL A 229 -19.31 -9.24 -7.27
CA VAL A 229 -18.75 -10.57 -7.14
C VAL A 229 -18.89 -11.28 -8.47
N MET A 230 -17.78 -11.52 -9.17
CA MET A 230 -17.76 -12.41 -10.32
C MET A 230 -17.60 -13.84 -9.82
N LEU A 231 -18.51 -14.74 -10.22
CA LEU A 231 -18.45 -16.13 -9.83
C LEU A 231 -17.63 -16.93 -10.84
N PRO A 232 -16.46 -17.47 -10.44
CA PRO A 232 -15.62 -18.26 -11.34
C PRO A 232 -16.14 -19.69 -11.55
N GLU A 233 -17.11 -20.12 -10.74
CA GLU A 233 -17.73 -21.44 -10.77
C GLU A 233 -19.22 -21.28 -10.44
N ALA A 234 -20.05 -22.19 -10.97
CA ALA A 234 -21.46 -22.21 -10.61
C ALA A 234 -21.64 -22.45 -9.11
N GLN A 235 -22.41 -21.60 -8.45
CA GLN A 235 -22.62 -21.63 -7.01
C GLN A 235 -24.01 -21.12 -6.64
N ARG A 236 -24.56 -21.66 -5.55
CA ARG A 236 -25.81 -21.19 -4.96
C ARG A 236 -25.54 -20.14 -3.89
N ILE A 237 -26.22 -19.00 -3.99
CA ILE A 237 -26.26 -17.97 -2.94
C ILE A 237 -27.64 -18.01 -2.30
N THR A 238 -27.70 -18.08 -0.97
CA THR A 238 -28.95 -18.03 -0.20
C THR A 238 -29.02 -16.72 0.57
N ALA A 239 -30.09 -15.96 0.42
CA ALA A 239 -30.26 -14.70 1.14
C ALA A 239 -30.60 -14.98 2.61
N THR A 240 -29.90 -14.32 3.54
CA THR A 240 -30.24 -14.36 4.97
C THR A 240 -31.03 -13.13 5.40
N THR A 241 -31.00 -12.05 4.62
CA THR A 241 -31.87 -10.88 4.77
C THR A 241 -32.51 -10.55 3.43
N ALA A 242 -33.64 -9.83 3.46
CA ALA A 242 -34.24 -9.34 2.22
C ALA A 242 -33.31 -8.35 1.52
N ALA A 243 -33.02 -8.57 0.24
CA ALA A 243 -32.17 -7.69 -0.56
C ALA A 243 -32.50 -7.79 -2.06
N ILE A 244 -32.33 -6.68 -2.77
CA ILE A 244 -32.38 -6.65 -4.24
C ILE A 244 -30.98 -7.01 -4.73
N VAL A 245 -30.88 -8.13 -5.44
CA VAL A 245 -29.64 -8.61 -6.02
C VAL A 245 -29.68 -8.38 -7.52
N ARG A 246 -28.64 -7.77 -8.07
CA ARG A 246 -28.50 -7.55 -9.52
C ARG A 246 -27.50 -8.54 -10.09
N VAL A 247 -27.92 -9.34 -11.05
CA VAL A 247 -27.09 -10.32 -11.76
C VAL A 247 -26.84 -9.79 -13.17
N VAL A 248 -25.58 -9.71 -13.56
CA VAL A 248 -25.17 -9.46 -14.94
C VAL A 248 -24.67 -10.80 -15.48
N ALA A 249 -25.43 -11.40 -16.39
CA ALA A 249 -25.08 -12.67 -17.01
C ALA A 249 -23.95 -12.49 -18.02
N ASP A 250 -23.02 -13.44 -18.09
CA ASP A 250 -21.95 -13.49 -19.09
C ASP A 250 -22.41 -14.24 -20.35
N ASP A 251 -23.52 -13.77 -20.94
CA ASP A 251 -24.19 -14.48 -22.04
C ASP A 251 -23.69 -14.05 -23.43
N GLY A 252 -22.42 -13.65 -23.60
CA GLY A 252 -21.77 -13.40 -24.92
C GLY A 252 -22.45 -12.38 -25.87
N GLY A 253 -23.56 -11.77 -25.46
CA GLY A 253 -24.53 -11.03 -26.28
C GLY A 253 -25.06 -9.83 -25.51
N GLY A 254 -24.15 -9.03 -24.94
CA GLY A 254 -24.46 -7.80 -24.21
C GLY A 254 -24.88 -8.01 -22.74
N PRO A 255 -24.64 -7.02 -21.85
CA PRO A 255 -24.90 -7.16 -20.42
C PRO A 255 -26.41 -7.05 -20.12
N ALA A 256 -27.14 -8.16 -20.16
CA ALA A 256 -28.51 -8.22 -19.68
C ALA A 256 -28.51 -8.31 -18.14
N ALA A 257 -28.61 -7.15 -17.49
CA ALA A 257 -28.65 -7.10 -16.03
C ALA A 257 -30.07 -7.36 -15.50
N HIS A 258 -30.23 -8.42 -14.70
CA HIS A 258 -31.49 -8.81 -14.10
C HIS A 258 -31.48 -8.50 -12.61
N GLU A 259 -32.46 -7.72 -12.16
CA GLU A 259 -32.66 -7.44 -10.72
C GLU A 259 -33.68 -8.41 -10.16
N ARG A 260 -33.34 -9.05 -9.03
CA ARG A 260 -34.21 -9.98 -8.33
C ARG A 260 -34.25 -9.64 -6.85
N LEU A 261 -35.46 -9.45 -6.33
CA LEU A 261 -35.68 -9.39 -4.90
C LEU A 261 -35.56 -10.81 -4.34
N LEU A 262 -34.67 -11.00 -3.36
CA LEU A 262 -34.54 -12.25 -2.61
C LEU A 262 -35.08 -12.02 -1.19
N ALA A 263 -36.02 -12.86 -0.76
CA ALA A 263 -36.45 -12.93 0.63
C ALA A 263 -35.49 -13.82 1.46
N PRO A 264 -35.50 -13.72 2.81
CA PRO A 264 -34.71 -14.61 3.65
C PRO A 264 -35.06 -16.08 3.38
N GLY A 265 -34.05 -16.90 3.08
CA GLY A 265 -34.21 -18.31 2.69
C GLY A 265 -34.31 -18.54 1.19
N ASP A 266 -34.59 -17.50 0.39
CA ASP A 266 -34.55 -17.61 -1.06
C ASP A 266 -33.13 -17.85 -1.54
N SER A 267 -33.02 -18.68 -2.58
CA SER A 267 -31.73 -19.03 -3.15
C SER A 267 -31.67 -18.75 -4.63
N LEU A 268 -30.52 -18.27 -5.07
CA LEU A 268 -30.20 -17.99 -6.45
C LEU A 268 -29.08 -18.92 -6.89
N ALA A 269 -29.34 -19.75 -7.91
CA ALA A 269 -28.32 -20.53 -8.58
C ALA A 269 -27.67 -19.66 -9.65
N LEU A 270 -26.35 -19.51 -9.58
CA LEU A 270 -25.57 -18.66 -10.47
C LEU A 270 -24.66 -19.52 -11.32
N GLN A 271 -24.44 -19.10 -12.55
CA GLN A 271 -23.54 -19.78 -13.48
C GLN A 271 -22.11 -19.27 -13.32
N SER A 272 -21.18 -20.02 -13.89
CA SER A 272 -19.79 -19.56 -14.00
C SER A 272 -19.73 -18.39 -14.97
N GLY A 273 -19.08 -17.29 -14.58
CA GLY A 273 -18.99 -16.06 -15.36
C GLY A 273 -19.94 -14.96 -14.89
N ASP A 274 -21.03 -15.32 -14.21
CA ASP A 274 -22.02 -14.34 -13.73
C ASP A 274 -21.39 -13.33 -12.76
N GLN A 275 -21.72 -12.05 -12.95
CA GLN A 275 -21.37 -11.00 -12.01
C GLN A 275 -22.58 -10.63 -11.16
N VAL A 276 -22.44 -10.75 -9.85
CA VAL A 276 -23.49 -10.44 -8.88
C VAL A 276 -23.14 -9.18 -8.10
N LEU A 277 -24.00 -8.19 -8.19
CA LEU A 277 -23.94 -6.94 -7.45
C LEU A 277 -24.85 -7.06 -6.23
N LEU A 278 -24.21 -7.12 -5.06
CA LEU A 278 -24.87 -7.23 -3.77
C LEU A 278 -24.82 -5.87 -3.05
N PRO A 279 -25.95 -5.30 -2.61
CA PRO A 279 -25.96 -4.01 -1.92
C PRO A 279 -25.39 -4.13 -0.50
N ALA A 280 -24.99 -3.00 0.08
CA ALA A 280 -24.65 -2.95 1.51
C ALA A 280 -25.88 -3.35 2.35
N GLY A 281 -25.64 -4.09 3.43
CA GLY A 281 -26.68 -4.63 4.30
C GLY A 281 -27.27 -5.97 3.84
N ALA A 282 -26.99 -6.42 2.61
CA ALA A 282 -27.46 -7.73 2.14
C ALA A 282 -26.75 -8.86 2.89
N GLY A 283 -27.55 -9.70 3.54
CA GLY A 283 -27.15 -10.94 4.17
C GLY A 283 -27.15 -12.07 3.16
N VAL A 284 -26.00 -12.73 3.00
CA VAL A 284 -25.86 -13.86 2.08
C VAL A 284 -25.11 -15.03 2.72
N ARG A 285 -25.50 -16.23 2.29
CA ARG A 285 -24.87 -17.51 2.61
C ARG A 285 -24.42 -18.18 1.33
N PHE A 286 -23.17 -18.60 1.30
CA PHE A 286 -22.52 -19.27 0.19
C PHE A 286 -22.46 -20.78 0.41
N GLU A 287 -22.40 -21.54 -0.68
CA GLU A 287 -22.18 -23.00 -0.62
C GLU A 287 -20.73 -23.33 -0.18
N SER A 288 -20.57 -24.31 0.70
CA SER A 288 -19.28 -24.84 1.14
C SER A 288 -18.51 -25.51 0.00
N GLY A 289 -17.18 -25.48 0.04
CA GLY A 289 -16.34 -26.20 -0.92
C GLY A 289 -16.24 -25.54 -2.30
N ARG A 290 -16.99 -24.46 -2.54
CA ARG A 290 -16.91 -23.63 -3.75
C ARG A 290 -15.87 -22.52 -3.59
N ARG A 291 -15.36 -22.03 -4.73
CA ARG A 291 -14.36 -20.96 -4.75
C ARG A 291 -14.82 -19.72 -4.01
N VAL A 292 -13.89 -19.13 -3.27
CA VAL A 292 -14.08 -17.80 -2.68
C VAL A 292 -13.99 -16.77 -3.82
N PRO A 293 -15.03 -15.96 -4.04
CA PRO A 293 -14.97 -14.99 -5.12
C PRO A 293 -13.91 -13.91 -4.88
N GLY A 294 -13.20 -13.54 -5.95
CA GLY A 294 -12.07 -12.60 -5.88
C GLY A 294 -10.77 -13.19 -5.30
N ALA A 295 -10.78 -14.44 -4.84
CA ALA A 295 -9.56 -15.14 -4.45
C ALA A 295 -8.86 -15.76 -5.68
N PRO A 296 -7.54 -16.00 -5.62
CA PRO A 296 -6.82 -16.67 -6.70
C PRO A 296 -7.38 -18.05 -7.02
N PRO A 297 -7.29 -18.50 -8.29
CA PRO A 297 -7.92 -19.75 -8.74
C PRO A 297 -7.34 -21.00 -8.07
N SER A 298 -6.10 -20.93 -7.58
CA SER A 298 -5.43 -22.00 -6.82
C SER A 298 -4.35 -21.41 -5.93
N GLY A 299 -3.86 -22.20 -4.99
CA GLY A 299 -2.67 -21.86 -4.20
C GLY A 299 -1.43 -21.67 -5.06
N VAL A 300 -1.32 -22.42 -6.15
CA VAL A 300 -0.22 -22.28 -7.12
C VAL A 300 -0.28 -20.91 -7.79
N ALA A 301 -1.46 -20.47 -8.23
CA ALA A 301 -1.67 -19.15 -8.83
C ALA A 301 -1.51 -18.01 -7.82
N TRP A 302 -1.85 -18.23 -6.55
CA TRP A 302 -1.55 -17.26 -5.48
C TRP A 302 -0.03 -17.07 -5.30
N ALA A 303 0.72 -18.18 -5.28
CA ALA A 303 2.17 -18.14 -5.12
C ALA A 303 2.92 -17.69 -6.38
N ASP A 304 2.29 -17.81 -7.56
CA ASP A 304 2.82 -17.42 -8.86
C ASP A 304 1.99 -16.27 -9.46
N ALA A 305 2.05 -15.12 -8.80
CA ALA A 305 1.29 -13.94 -9.15
C ALA A 305 1.57 -13.42 -10.59
N THR A 306 2.67 -13.86 -11.21
CA THR A 306 3.12 -13.49 -12.57
C THR A 306 2.36 -14.17 -13.72
N ALA A 307 1.44 -15.11 -13.43
CA ALA A 307 0.61 -15.76 -14.44
C ALA A 307 -0.34 -14.80 -15.21
N HIS A 308 -0.51 -13.57 -14.72
CA HIS A 308 -1.34 -12.53 -15.34
C HIS A 308 -0.51 -11.70 -16.35
N GLY A 309 -0.34 -12.21 -17.58
CA GLY A 309 0.16 -11.46 -18.74
C GLY A 309 1.49 -10.69 -18.54
N ALA A 310 2.58 -11.22 -19.07
CA ALA A 310 3.95 -10.74 -18.85
C ALA A 310 4.15 -9.21 -18.99
N PHE A 311 3.50 -8.57 -19.98
CA PHE A 311 3.61 -7.13 -20.19
C PHE A 311 2.85 -6.28 -19.17
N GLY A 312 1.63 -6.70 -18.80
CA GLY A 312 0.82 -6.01 -17.78
C GLY A 312 1.49 -6.06 -16.41
N GLY A 313 1.99 -7.25 -16.04
CA GLY A 313 2.78 -7.45 -14.82
C GLY A 313 4.01 -6.54 -14.76
N LEU A 314 4.78 -6.43 -15.86
CA LEU A 314 5.95 -5.54 -15.95
C LEU A 314 5.60 -4.07 -15.80
N LEU A 315 4.50 -3.60 -16.37
CA LEU A 315 4.08 -2.21 -16.25
C LEU A 315 3.69 -1.86 -14.81
N VAL A 316 2.87 -2.70 -14.17
CA VAL A 316 2.47 -2.53 -12.76
C VAL A 316 3.71 -2.55 -11.85
N ALA A 317 4.59 -3.53 -12.05
CA ALA A 317 5.89 -3.70 -11.43
C ALA A 317 6.77 -2.43 -11.50
N THR A 318 7.00 -1.96 -12.72
CA THR A 318 7.85 -0.80 -13.01
C THR A 318 7.22 0.48 -12.48
N GLY A 319 5.90 0.62 -12.60
CA GLY A 319 5.14 1.76 -12.09
C GLY A 319 5.22 1.88 -10.59
N ALA A 320 5.04 0.77 -9.87
CA ALA A 320 5.21 0.72 -8.42
C ALA A 320 6.64 1.10 -8.01
N ALA A 321 7.64 0.49 -8.65
CA ALA A 321 9.04 0.76 -8.34
C ALA A 321 9.42 2.23 -8.60
N LEU A 322 9.07 2.77 -9.76
CA LEU A 322 9.37 4.15 -10.15
C LEU A 322 8.65 5.15 -9.24
N THR A 323 7.38 4.89 -8.91
CA THR A 323 6.59 5.75 -8.01
C THR A 323 7.18 5.75 -6.60
N LEU A 324 7.40 4.58 -6.01
CA LEU A 324 7.88 4.43 -4.63
C LEU A 324 9.33 4.90 -4.46
N VAL A 325 10.23 4.49 -5.36
CA VAL A 325 11.66 4.84 -5.24
C VAL A 325 11.90 6.28 -5.68
N GLY A 326 11.28 6.74 -6.77
CA GLY A 326 11.38 8.12 -7.24
C GLY A 326 10.75 9.12 -6.27
N GLY A 327 9.53 8.84 -5.81
CA GLY A 327 8.84 9.66 -4.82
C GLY A 327 9.55 9.63 -3.48
N GLY A 328 10.00 8.44 -3.05
CA GLY A 328 10.81 8.25 -1.85
C GLY A 328 12.13 9.03 -1.89
N ALA A 329 12.82 9.07 -3.04
CA ALA A 329 14.06 9.85 -3.20
C ALA A 329 13.87 11.33 -2.81
N VAL A 330 12.75 11.91 -3.23
CA VAL A 330 12.41 13.31 -2.95
C VAL A 330 11.91 13.48 -1.51
N LEU A 331 11.00 12.59 -1.07
CA LEU A 331 10.26 12.68 0.19
C LEU A 331 11.02 12.16 1.41
N LEU A 332 12.12 11.44 1.22
CA LEU A 332 12.89 10.84 2.30
C LEU A 332 14.34 11.33 2.35
N ALA A 333 14.71 12.27 1.45
CA ALA A 333 16.05 12.84 1.38
C ALA A 333 16.54 13.26 2.79
N PRO A 334 17.77 12.85 3.17
CA PRO A 334 18.25 12.90 4.55
C PRO A 334 18.44 14.33 5.04
N SER A 335 18.32 14.49 6.37
CA SER A 335 18.83 15.67 7.06
C SER A 335 20.35 15.56 7.21
N THR A 336 21.07 16.68 7.20
CA THR A 336 22.56 16.75 7.25
C THR A 336 23.18 16.25 8.57
N ALA A 337 22.45 15.51 9.38
CA ALA A 337 22.91 15.01 10.68
C ALA A 337 23.85 13.82 10.51
N THR A 338 25.01 13.89 11.15
CA THR A 338 25.99 12.81 11.22
C THR A 338 25.47 11.69 12.13
N THR A 339 25.11 10.55 11.54
CA THR A 339 24.66 9.35 12.27
C THR A 339 25.83 8.43 12.64
N ALA A 340 25.81 7.88 13.86
CA ALA A 340 26.83 6.97 14.39
C ALA A 340 26.94 5.66 13.57
N ALA A 341 28.11 5.02 13.54
CA ALA A 341 28.36 3.83 12.72
C ALA A 341 27.43 2.63 13.01
N SER A 342 26.98 2.45 14.26
CA SER A 342 26.02 1.40 14.66
C SER A 342 24.64 1.53 14.00
N SER A 343 24.28 2.73 13.53
CA SER A 343 23.03 2.99 12.80
C SER A 343 23.03 2.46 11.37
N ARG A 344 24.17 1.97 10.84
CA ARG A 344 24.26 1.37 9.49
C ARG A 344 23.45 0.11 9.32
N VAL A 345 23.31 -0.68 10.38
CA VAL A 345 22.69 -2.02 10.35
C VAL A 345 21.32 -2.02 11.04
N ALA A 346 21.13 -1.26 12.12
CA ALA A 346 19.89 -1.29 12.89
C ALA A 346 18.67 -0.80 12.08
N TRP A 347 18.78 0.33 11.39
CA TRP A 347 17.67 0.92 10.63
C TRP A 347 17.23 0.16 9.37
N PRO A 348 18.13 -0.36 8.52
CA PRO A 348 17.69 -1.24 7.43
C PRO A 348 17.11 -2.56 7.93
N ALA A 349 17.65 -3.13 9.02
CA ALA A 349 17.08 -4.34 9.62
C ALA A 349 15.66 -4.07 10.09
N LEU A 350 15.40 -2.88 10.67
CA LEU A 350 14.05 -2.46 11.04
C LEU A 350 13.14 -2.24 9.84
N ALA A 351 13.62 -1.59 8.76
CA ALA A 351 12.86 -1.42 7.52
C ALA A 351 12.45 -2.77 6.91
N LEU A 352 13.41 -3.68 6.82
CA LEU A 352 13.18 -5.05 6.35
C LEU A 352 12.23 -5.80 7.28
N GLY A 353 12.39 -5.68 8.59
CA GLY A 353 11.51 -6.28 9.59
C GLY A 353 10.06 -5.83 9.44
N ILE A 354 9.81 -4.54 9.18
CA ILE A 354 8.46 -4.00 8.94
C ILE A 354 7.84 -4.58 7.67
N VAL A 355 8.62 -4.67 6.59
CA VAL A 355 8.17 -5.28 5.33
C VAL A 355 7.89 -6.77 5.52
N LEU A 356 8.76 -7.50 6.22
CA LEU A 356 8.56 -8.91 6.58
C LEU A 356 7.29 -9.11 7.40
N VAL A 357 7.03 -8.26 8.39
CA VAL A 357 5.79 -8.29 9.18
C VAL A 357 4.59 -8.12 8.25
N ALA A 358 4.58 -7.10 7.38
CA ALA A 358 3.49 -6.88 6.43
C ALA A 358 3.25 -8.08 5.50
N VAL A 359 4.33 -8.68 4.97
CA VAL A 359 4.24 -9.87 4.12
C VAL A 359 3.66 -11.04 4.90
N CYS A 360 4.15 -11.31 6.11
CA CYS A 360 3.63 -12.39 6.95
C CYS A 360 2.14 -12.19 7.28
N TRP A 361 1.71 -10.96 7.56
CA TRP A 361 0.29 -10.64 7.73
C TRP A 361 -0.55 -11.01 6.51
N GLY A 362 -0.09 -10.68 5.29
CA GLY A 362 -0.77 -11.07 4.06
C GLY A 362 -0.85 -12.58 3.85
N VAL A 363 0.23 -13.30 4.18
CA VAL A 363 0.30 -14.77 4.09
C VAL A 363 -0.67 -15.44 5.07
N TYR A 364 -0.68 -15.02 6.33
CA TYR A 364 -1.64 -15.55 7.30
C TYR A 364 -3.07 -15.16 6.96
N GLY A 365 -3.29 -13.96 6.43
CA GLY A 365 -4.58 -13.55 5.89
C GLY A 365 -5.09 -14.57 4.87
N ALA A 366 -4.28 -14.89 3.87
CA ALA A 366 -4.68 -15.77 2.78
C ALA A 366 -4.76 -17.25 3.20
N ASP A 367 -3.93 -17.70 4.14
CA ASP A 367 -3.95 -19.08 4.66
C ASP A 367 -5.16 -19.32 5.58
N VAL A 368 -5.42 -18.41 6.52
CA VAL A 368 -6.42 -18.58 7.59
C VAL A 368 -7.82 -18.15 7.15
N GLY A 369 -7.93 -17.12 6.29
CA GLY A 369 -9.22 -16.54 5.94
C GLY A 369 -9.22 -15.87 4.56
N PRO A 370 -9.20 -16.66 3.47
CA PRO A 370 -9.30 -16.12 2.11
C PRO A 370 -10.61 -15.34 1.87
N ASP A 371 -11.63 -15.59 2.68
CA ASP A 371 -12.94 -14.95 2.69
C ASP A 371 -13.02 -13.66 3.53
N LEU A 372 -11.92 -13.24 4.18
CA LEU A 372 -11.92 -12.07 5.08
C LEU A 372 -12.17 -10.73 4.36
N ALA A 373 -11.82 -10.66 3.08
CA ALA A 373 -12.03 -9.47 2.26
C ALA A 373 -13.42 -9.42 1.60
N LEU A 374 -14.22 -10.49 1.66
CA LEU A 374 -15.59 -10.43 1.16
C LEU A 374 -16.43 -9.49 2.01
N GLY A 375 -17.18 -8.61 1.36
CA GLY A 375 -18.10 -7.67 2.03
C GLY A 375 -17.45 -6.56 2.84
N ALA A 376 -16.13 -6.36 2.73
CA ALA A 376 -15.38 -5.34 3.43
C ALA A 376 -14.19 -4.84 2.60
N PRO A 377 -13.68 -3.62 2.83
CA PRO A 377 -12.43 -3.21 2.19
C PRO A 377 -11.30 -4.17 2.57
N ALA A 378 -10.40 -4.50 1.64
CA ALA A 378 -9.38 -5.52 1.89
C ALA A 378 -8.37 -5.15 3.00
N SER A 379 -8.27 -3.86 3.37
CA SER A 379 -7.57 -3.36 4.56
C SER A 379 -8.25 -3.76 5.87
N ALA A 380 -9.56 -4.00 5.88
CA ALA A 380 -10.28 -4.52 7.05
C ALA A 380 -9.91 -5.97 7.38
N ALA A 381 -9.53 -6.77 6.38
CA ALA A 381 -9.06 -8.15 6.59
C ALA A 381 -7.85 -8.18 7.54
N PHE A 382 -7.01 -7.13 7.50
CA PHE A 382 -5.87 -6.95 8.39
C PHE A 382 -6.26 -6.88 9.88
N VAL A 383 -7.39 -6.27 10.23
CA VAL A 383 -7.83 -6.18 11.63
C VAL A 383 -8.69 -7.37 12.05
N ARG A 384 -9.33 -8.04 11.09
CA ARG A 384 -10.15 -9.23 11.35
C ARG A 384 -9.35 -10.50 11.55
N LEU A 385 -8.15 -10.60 10.97
CA LEU A 385 -7.31 -11.81 11.05
C LEU A 385 -7.11 -12.35 12.48
N PRO A 386 -6.76 -11.54 13.51
CA PRO A 386 -6.55 -12.07 14.85
C PRO A 386 -7.79 -12.71 15.47
N SER A 387 -8.98 -12.18 15.16
CA SER A 387 -10.26 -12.74 15.65
C SER A 387 -10.64 -14.06 15.01
N VAL A 388 -10.04 -14.38 13.86
CA VAL A 388 -10.24 -15.65 13.15
C VAL A 388 -9.18 -16.68 13.57
N ALA A 389 -7.96 -16.21 13.82
CA ALA A 389 -6.86 -17.05 14.26
C ALA A 389 -6.97 -17.48 15.73
N ALA A 390 -7.49 -16.62 16.61
CA ALA A 390 -7.64 -16.87 18.04
C ALA A 390 -9.10 -16.68 18.48
N SER A 391 -9.63 -17.63 19.26
CA SER A 391 -11.02 -17.61 19.71
C SER A 391 -11.23 -16.71 20.95
N GLY A 392 -12.49 -16.27 21.12
CA GLY A 392 -12.94 -15.54 22.31
C GLY A 392 -12.25 -14.19 22.56
N VAL A 393 -12.00 -13.90 23.84
CA VAL A 393 -11.47 -12.59 24.29
C VAL A 393 -10.09 -12.30 23.70
N TRP A 394 -9.25 -13.33 23.50
CA TRP A 394 -7.91 -13.18 22.94
C TRP A 394 -7.93 -12.60 21.52
N GLY A 395 -8.79 -13.12 20.64
CA GLY A 395 -8.93 -12.62 19.28
C GLY A 395 -9.37 -11.16 19.24
N SER A 396 -10.34 -10.78 20.08
CA SER A 396 -10.80 -9.39 20.18
C SER A 396 -9.72 -8.44 20.71
N THR A 397 -8.97 -8.85 21.73
CA THR A 397 -7.89 -8.06 22.33
C THR A 397 -6.77 -7.82 21.32
N LEU A 398 -6.38 -8.86 20.58
CA LEU A 398 -5.38 -8.74 19.52
C LEU A 398 -5.85 -7.80 18.39
N GLY A 399 -7.15 -7.84 18.04
CA GLY A 399 -7.74 -6.89 17.10
C GLY A 399 -7.61 -5.44 17.56
N VAL A 400 -7.92 -5.16 18.83
CA VAL A 400 -7.76 -3.82 19.43
C VAL A 400 -6.29 -3.39 19.42
N LEU A 401 -5.36 -4.28 19.77
CA LEU A 401 -3.92 -3.98 19.73
C LEU A 401 -3.44 -3.64 18.31
N THR A 402 -3.95 -4.32 17.28
CA THR A 402 -3.68 -3.98 15.87
C THR A 402 -4.17 -2.57 15.53
N VAL A 403 -5.39 -2.20 15.96
CA VAL A 403 -5.94 -0.85 15.75
C VAL A 403 -5.07 0.20 16.45
N VAL A 404 -4.69 -0.03 17.70
CA VAL A 404 -3.81 0.88 18.47
C VAL A 404 -2.46 1.06 17.76
N ALA A 405 -1.87 -0.01 17.26
CA ALA A 405 -0.62 0.05 16.51
C ALA A 405 -0.76 0.86 15.21
N ILE A 406 -1.84 0.67 14.45
CA ILE A 406 -2.12 1.42 13.22
C ILE A 406 -2.27 2.92 13.54
N VAL A 407 -3.00 3.27 14.60
CA VAL A 407 -3.17 4.68 15.03
C VAL A 407 -1.85 5.30 15.46
N GLY A 408 -0.99 4.55 16.15
CA GLY A 408 0.35 5.03 16.53
C GLY A 408 1.27 5.26 15.33
N LEU A 409 1.26 4.36 14.35
CA LEU A 409 1.96 4.53 13.09
C LEU A 409 1.41 5.73 12.29
N LEU A 410 0.08 5.92 12.25
CA LEU A 410 -0.54 7.10 11.64
C LEU A 410 -0.03 8.39 12.30
N ALA A 411 -0.09 8.48 13.63
CA ALA A 411 0.30 9.68 14.37
C ALA A 411 1.78 10.05 14.14
N THR A 412 2.67 9.06 14.14
CA THR A 412 4.09 9.27 13.89
C THR A 412 4.37 9.68 12.45
N ALA A 413 3.76 9.01 11.46
CA ALA A 413 3.92 9.34 10.04
C ALA A 413 3.33 10.72 9.71
N ALA A 414 2.10 11.01 10.14
CA ALA A 414 1.40 12.27 9.86
C ALA A 414 2.17 13.47 10.40
N THR A 415 2.65 13.39 11.65
CA THR A 415 3.40 14.49 12.26
C THR A 415 4.80 14.65 11.67
N ALA A 416 5.47 13.56 11.28
CA ALA A 416 6.76 13.62 10.59
C ALA A 416 6.64 14.22 9.17
N LEU A 417 5.60 13.86 8.43
CA LEU A 417 5.28 14.42 7.10
C LEU A 417 4.90 15.90 7.20
N ALA A 418 4.05 16.26 8.15
CA ALA A 418 3.66 17.65 8.41
C ALA A 418 4.87 18.53 8.77
N ASP A 419 5.79 18.04 9.60
CA ASP A 419 7.06 18.72 9.87
C ASP A 419 7.88 18.95 8.59
N ARG A 420 7.88 17.98 7.65
CA ARG A 420 8.61 18.11 6.38
C ARG A 420 8.03 19.24 5.52
N ALA A 421 6.70 19.34 5.44
CA ALA A 421 6.04 20.46 4.77
C ALA A 421 6.35 21.80 5.46
N ALA A 422 6.28 21.84 6.80
CA ALA A 422 6.53 23.05 7.57
C ALA A 422 7.96 23.60 7.40
N VAL A 423 8.96 22.72 7.38
CA VAL A 423 10.37 23.10 7.17
C VAL A 423 10.61 23.70 5.78
N ALA A 424 9.86 23.28 4.75
CA ALA A 424 10.01 23.82 3.40
C ALA A 424 9.55 25.29 3.31
N TRP A 425 8.43 25.61 3.97
CA TRP A 425 7.89 26.98 4.04
C TRP A 425 8.66 27.85 5.04
N TYR A 426 8.98 27.32 6.22
CA TYR A 426 9.55 28.06 7.34
C TYR A 426 10.86 27.39 7.79
N PRO A 427 12.00 27.72 7.17
CA PRO A 427 13.29 27.12 7.50
C PRO A 427 13.86 27.72 8.79
N ASP A 428 13.48 28.95 9.11
CA ASP A 428 13.98 29.70 10.24
C ASP A 428 13.29 29.27 11.53
N ARG A 429 14.11 28.92 12.52
CA ARG A 429 13.65 28.47 13.85
C ARG A 429 12.78 29.49 14.61
N ARG A 430 12.71 30.75 14.15
CA ARG A 430 11.93 31.83 14.77
C ARG A 430 10.44 31.80 14.40
N ALA A 431 10.07 31.20 13.27
CA ALA A 431 8.67 31.13 12.79
C ALA A 431 7.88 29.95 13.42
N THR A 432 8.03 29.74 14.72
CA THR A 432 7.52 28.54 15.41
C THR A 432 6.00 28.41 15.37
N ARG A 433 5.27 29.53 15.46
CA ARG A 433 3.80 29.54 15.43
C ARG A 433 3.23 29.24 14.03
N ASN A 434 3.78 29.85 12.98
CA ASN A 434 3.33 29.62 11.61
C ASN A 434 3.67 28.20 11.14
N ALA A 435 4.83 27.67 11.54
CA ALA A 435 5.17 26.28 11.32
C ALA A 435 4.18 25.32 12.03
N ARG A 436 3.81 25.60 13.29
CA ARG A 436 2.77 24.82 14.01
C ARG A 436 1.41 24.89 13.31
N ALA A 437 0.97 26.08 12.92
CA ALA A 437 -0.29 26.27 12.21
C ALA A 437 -0.32 25.50 10.88
N LEU A 438 0.78 25.52 10.12
CA LEU A 438 0.89 24.76 8.88
C LEU A 438 0.85 23.25 9.12
N ARG A 439 1.52 22.74 10.18
CA ARG A 439 1.45 21.32 10.53
C ARG A 439 0.03 20.86 10.83
N VAL A 440 -0.71 21.65 11.61
CA VAL A 440 -2.12 21.38 11.90
C VAL A 440 -2.97 21.50 10.64
N GLY A 441 -2.75 22.51 9.81
CA GLY A 441 -3.45 22.69 8.54
C GLY A 441 -3.29 21.49 7.61
N VAL A 442 -2.08 20.93 7.49
CA VAL A 442 -1.81 19.71 6.71
C VAL A 442 -2.61 18.51 7.25
N VAL A 443 -2.59 18.29 8.56
CA VAL A 443 -3.32 17.17 9.18
C VAL A 443 -4.83 17.33 9.01
N LEU A 444 -5.37 18.54 9.22
CA LEU A 444 -6.80 18.83 9.06
C LEU A 444 -7.24 18.68 7.60
N ALA A 445 -6.48 19.21 6.64
CA ALA A 445 -6.78 19.08 5.22
C ALA A 445 -6.81 17.60 4.80
N ALA A 446 -5.81 16.82 5.23
CA ALA A 446 -5.75 15.39 4.96
C ALA A 446 -6.90 14.59 5.61
N ALA A 447 -7.28 14.93 6.84
CA ALA A 447 -8.41 14.30 7.53
C ALA A 447 -9.75 14.63 6.85
N ALA A 448 -9.93 15.87 6.37
CA ALA A 448 -11.11 16.26 5.61
C ALA A 448 -11.18 15.51 4.26
N LEU A 449 -10.06 15.41 3.55
CA LEU A 449 -9.97 14.65 2.30
C LEU A 449 -10.24 13.15 2.50
N ALA A 450 -9.92 12.59 3.68
CA ALA A 450 -10.21 11.20 4.01
C ALA A 450 -11.71 10.83 4.04
N LEU A 451 -12.59 11.82 4.09
CA LEU A 451 -14.03 11.61 3.92
C LEU A 451 -14.40 11.26 2.47
N VAL A 452 -13.58 11.67 1.50
CA VAL A 452 -13.80 11.36 0.08
C VAL A 452 -13.54 9.87 -0.17
N PRO A 453 -14.47 9.14 -0.84
CA PRO A 453 -14.26 7.76 -1.25
C PRO A 453 -13.08 7.62 -2.21
N ALA A 454 -11.95 7.13 -1.71
CA ALA A 454 -10.78 6.74 -2.50
C ALA A 454 -10.14 5.48 -1.92
N THR A 455 -9.43 4.73 -2.75
CA THR A 455 -8.60 3.61 -2.27
C THR A 455 -7.31 4.17 -1.66
N PRO A 456 -6.92 3.75 -0.45
CA PRO A 456 -5.72 4.26 0.21
C PRO A 456 -4.45 4.09 -0.62
N TRP A 457 -4.36 3.00 -1.38
CA TRP A 457 -3.24 2.72 -2.28
C TRP A 457 -3.11 3.75 -3.41
N ASN A 458 -4.21 4.08 -4.10
CA ASN A 458 -4.15 5.04 -5.21
C ASN A 458 -3.78 6.44 -4.72
N VAL A 459 -4.30 6.85 -3.56
CA VAL A 459 -3.93 8.13 -2.93
C VAL A 459 -2.44 8.13 -2.57
N LEU A 460 -1.91 7.02 -2.06
CA LEU A 460 -0.48 6.89 -1.75
C LEU A 460 0.37 6.99 -3.03
N MET A 461 -0.01 6.26 -4.08
CA MET A 461 0.69 6.31 -5.38
C MET A 461 0.61 7.69 -6.03
N LEU A 462 -0.51 8.41 -5.88
CA LEU A 462 -0.63 9.80 -6.32
C LEU A 462 0.32 10.72 -5.56
N GLY A 463 0.43 10.58 -4.23
CA GLY A 463 1.35 11.36 -3.41
C GLY A 463 2.81 11.13 -3.78
N PHE A 464 3.22 9.86 -3.91
CA PHE A 464 4.55 9.51 -4.35
C PHE A 464 4.82 9.89 -5.81
N GLY A 465 3.83 9.74 -6.69
CA GLY A 465 3.91 10.10 -8.10
C GLY A 465 4.04 11.60 -8.30
N LEU A 466 3.31 12.41 -7.53
CA LEU A 466 3.46 13.86 -7.52
C LEU A 466 4.85 14.28 -7.04
N ALA A 467 5.39 13.63 -6.02
CA ALA A 467 6.76 13.87 -5.58
C ALA A 467 7.79 13.44 -6.65
N ALA A 468 7.60 12.28 -7.28
CA ALA A 468 8.49 11.77 -8.31
C ALA A 468 8.50 12.66 -9.55
N ALA A 469 7.34 12.95 -10.14
CA ALA A 469 7.23 13.68 -11.40
C ALA A 469 7.36 15.20 -11.21
N GLY A 470 6.83 15.75 -10.12
CA GLY A 470 6.82 17.19 -9.87
C GLY A 470 8.08 17.72 -9.21
N LEU A 471 8.73 16.93 -8.36
CA LEU A 471 9.95 17.36 -7.66
C LEU A 471 11.18 16.56 -8.08
N GLY A 472 11.03 15.40 -8.74
CA GLY A 472 12.16 14.65 -9.29
C GLY A 472 13.08 15.46 -10.22
N PRO A 473 12.58 16.38 -11.07
CA PRO A 473 13.45 17.23 -11.89
C PRO A 473 14.43 18.09 -11.08
N THR A 474 14.15 18.36 -9.79
CA THR A 474 15.09 19.09 -8.91
C THR A 474 16.31 18.28 -8.52
N LEU A 475 16.30 16.96 -8.75
CA LEU A 475 17.41 16.06 -8.44
C LEU A 475 18.41 15.95 -9.60
N VAL A 476 18.03 16.43 -10.79
CA VAL A 476 18.87 16.38 -12.00
C VAL A 476 19.53 17.74 -12.21
N ASP A 477 20.80 17.70 -12.63
CA ASP A 477 21.57 18.90 -12.92
C ASP A 477 21.28 19.38 -14.35
N VAL A 478 20.28 20.26 -14.48
CA VAL A 478 19.75 20.81 -15.74
C VAL A 478 19.43 22.29 -15.52
N PRO A 479 19.49 23.16 -16.56
CA PRO A 479 19.10 24.57 -16.44
C PRO A 479 17.76 24.81 -15.72
N ALA A 480 17.67 25.90 -14.96
CA ALA A 480 16.52 26.20 -14.09
C ALA A 480 15.17 26.26 -14.84
N HIS A 481 15.16 26.81 -16.05
CA HIS A 481 13.97 26.92 -16.89
C HIS A 481 13.47 25.55 -17.38
N ALA A 482 14.38 24.66 -17.80
CA ALA A 482 14.05 23.28 -18.16
C ALA A 482 13.54 22.47 -16.95
N ARG A 483 14.09 22.70 -15.75
CA ARG A 483 13.56 22.09 -14.51
C ARG A 483 12.15 22.57 -14.17
N LEU A 484 11.86 23.85 -14.38
CA LEU A 484 10.52 24.41 -14.18
C LEU A 484 9.51 23.79 -15.12
N VAL A 485 9.81 23.74 -16.42
CA VAL A 485 8.92 23.13 -17.42
C VAL A 485 8.71 21.65 -17.10
N ALA A 486 9.76 20.89 -16.81
CA ALA A 486 9.64 19.48 -16.43
C ALA A 486 8.74 19.28 -15.20
N SER A 487 8.88 20.14 -14.18
CA SER A 487 8.10 20.04 -12.95
C SER A 487 6.63 20.39 -13.16
N VAL A 488 6.34 21.43 -13.95
CA VAL A 488 4.96 21.82 -14.30
C VAL A 488 4.30 20.73 -15.15
N THR A 489 5.00 20.19 -16.15
CA THR A 489 4.49 19.10 -16.99
C THR A 489 4.24 17.82 -16.19
N GLY A 490 5.17 17.46 -15.29
CA GLY A 490 4.99 16.29 -14.42
C GLY A 490 3.79 16.43 -13.49
N THR A 491 3.61 17.60 -12.88
CA THR A 491 2.49 17.87 -11.97
C THR A 491 1.14 17.92 -12.68
N SER A 492 1.09 18.54 -13.86
CA SER A 492 -0.14 18.57 -14.67
C SER A 492 -0.53 17.18 -15.15
N ALA A 493 0.43 16.35 -15.57
CA ALA A 493 0.16 14.96 -15.95
C ALA A 493 -0.40 14.13 -14.78
N ILE A 494 0.10 14.31 -13.56
CA ILE A 494 -0.47 13.67 -12.36
C ILE A 494 -1.90 14.18 -12.09
N ALA A 495 -2.14 15.48 -12.21
CA ALA A 495 -3.49 16.04 -12.02
C ALA A 495 -4.49 15.52 -13.06
N VAL A 496 -4.09 15.46 -14.32
CA VAL A 496 -4.93 14.93 -15.41
C VAL A 496 -5.22 13.45 -15.21
N THR A 497 -4.23 12.63 -14.84
CA THR A 497 -4.43 11.19 -14.59
C THR A 497 -5.34 10.94 -13.38
N ALA A 498 -5.25 11.77 -12.33
CA ALA A 498 -6.14 11.69 -11.18
C ALA A 498 -7.60 12.00 -11.53
N ILE A 499 -7.85 12.96 -12.43
CA ILE A 499 -9.20 13.36 -12.87
C ILE A 499 -9.76 12.37 -13.90
N ALA A 500 -8.94 11.94 -14.85
CA ALA A 500 -9.32 11.08 -15.97
C ALA A 500 -9.37 9.58 -15.59
N GLY A 501 -9.19 9.23 -14.32
CA GLY A 501 -8.96 7.84 -13.88
C GLY A 501 -9.97 6.81 -14.39
N SER A 502 -11.24 7.17 -14.54
CA SER A 502 -12.28 6.28 -15.08
C SER A 502 -12.18 6.03 -16.60
N TRP A 503 -11.46 6.88 -17.33
CA TRP A 503 -11.29 6.86 -18.78
C TRP A 503 -9.94 6.27 -19.21
N LEU A 504 -9.04 6.04 -18.25
CA LEU A 504 -7.70 5.52 -18.50
C LEU A 504 -7.66 4.01 -18.39
N ALA A 505 -6.68 3.40 -19.04
CA ALA A 505 -6.34 2.01 -18.78
C ALA A 505 -6.08 1.82 -17.27
N PRO A 506 -6.60 0.77 -16.62
CA PRO A 506 -6.55 0.60 -15.17
C PRO A 506 -5.14 0.74 -14.58
N VAL A 507 -4.12 0.23 -15.27
CA VAL A 507 -2.71 0.31 -14.86
C VAL A 507 -2.20 1.74 -14.80
N LEU A 508 -2.62 2.62 -15.72
CA LEU A 508 -2.21 4.02 -15.77
C LEU A 508 -2.90 4.85 -14.69
N ALA A 509 -4.15 4.50 -14.36
CA ALA A 509 -4.87 5.09 -13.23
C ALA A 509 -4.26 4.69 -11.89
N GLU A 510 -3.75 3.46 -11.76
CA GLU A 510 -3.12 2.95 -10.54
C GLU A 510 -1.69 3.49 -10.34
N TYR A 511 -0.92 3.66 -11.43
CA TYR A 511 0.48 4.12 -11.39
C TYR A 511 0.70 5.36 -12.27
N PRO A 512 0.23 6.55 -11.85
CA PRO A 512 0.24 7.76 -12.67
C PRO A 512 1.66 8.26 -13.01
N ALA A 513 2.67 7.87 -12.21
CA ALA A 513 4.07 8.22 -12.47
C ALA A 513 4.64 7.59 -13.74
N LEU A 514 4.06 6.47 -14.22
CA LEU A 514 4.45 5.84 -15.49
C LEU A 514 4.28 6.77 -16.69
N VAL A 515 3.27 7.64 -16.65
CA VAL A 515 2.99 8.62 -17.70
C VAL A 515 3.68 9.94 -17.37
N ALA A 516 3.56 10.39 -16.13
CA ALA A 516 4.02 11.73 -15.74
C ALA A 516 5.55 11.88 -15.75
N ALA A 517 6.31 10.86 -15.35
CA ALA A 517 7.78 10.97 -15.29
C ALA A 517 8.42 11.04 -16.69
N PRO A 518 8.04 10.20 -17.68
CA PRO A 518 8.52 10.37 -19.06
C PRO A 518 8.13 11.72 -19.66
N LEU A 519 6.89 12.19 -19.47
CA LEU A 519 6.45 13.50 -19.97
C LEU A 519 7.22 14.66 -19.36
N ALA A 520 7.51 14.60 -18.05
CA ALA A 520 8.37 15.58 -17.38
C ALA A 520 9.79 15.57 -17.97
N ALA A 521 10.35 14.37 -18.19
CA ALA A 521 11.69 14.22 -18.74
C ALA A 521 11.80 14.73 -20.19
N THR A 522 10.84 14.39 -21.07
CA THR A 522 10.83 14.83 -22.46
C THR A 522 10.66 16.34 -22.57
N ALA A 523 9.75 16.93 -21.79
CA ALA A 523 9.56 18.38 -21.76
C ALA A 523 10.82 19.12 -21.29
N GLY A 524 11.50 18.58 -20.26
CA GLY A 524 12.78 19.11 -19.79
C GLY A 524 13.88 19.03 -20.86
N TRP A 525 13.99 17.89 -21.54
CA TRP A 525 14.98 17.68 -22.61
C TRP A 525 14.77 18.59 -23.82
N ILE A 526 13.53 18.75 -24.29
CA ILE A 526 13.20 19.62 -25.43
C ILE A 526 13.61 21.06 -25.16
N VAL A 527 13.41 21.52 -23.93
CA VAL A 527 13.74 22.89 -23.52
C VAL A 527 15.25 23.06 -23.32
N ALA A 528 15.91 22.08 -22.70
CA ALA A 528 17.36 22.10 -22.51
C ALA A 528 18.16 22.01 -23.82
N GLY A 529 17.63 21.34 -24.86
CA GLY A 529 18.26 21.28 -26.18
C GLY A 529 18.11 22.56 -27.02
N ARG A 530 17.30 23.52 -26.57
CA ARG A 530 17.09 24.83 -27.22
C ARG A 530 17.91 25.96 -26.59
N SER A 531 18.60 25.67 -25.48
CA SER A 531 19.52 26.57 -24.78
C SER A 531 20.95 26.19 -25.09
#